data_AF-A0A6A9SLC6-F1
#
_entry.id   AF-A0A6A9SLC6-F1
#
_cell.length_a   1.000
_cell.length_b   1.000
_cell.length_c   1.000
_cell.angle_alpha   90.00
_cell.angle_beta   90.00
_cell.angle_gamma   90.00
#
_symmetry.space_group_name_H-M   'P 1'
#
loop_
_entity.id
_entity.type
_entity.pdbx_description
1 polymer ?
#
loop_
_entity_poly.entity_id
_entity_poly.type
_entity_poly.pdbx_seq_one_letter_code
_entity_poly.pdbx_strand_id
1 'polypeptide(L)'
;MTPMDYDILRCLHNPGDRELVLTPRTLEVNTNWSRSGIEDHLPTLREHGLVEYYDEEKSLYQLTDRGRAWLEGDLPTDALEDDRD
;
A
#
# COMPACT_ATOMS: atom_id res chain seq x y z
N MET A 1 -7.62 -2.35 -8.06
CA MET A 1 -7.44 -1.49 -6.86
C MET A 1 -8.71 -1.39 -6.03
N THR A 2 -8.64 -1.58 -4.70
CA THR A 2 -9.79 -1.56 -3.76
C THR A 2 -9.72 -0.41 -2.73
N PRO A 3 -10.78 -0.12 -1.97
CA PRO A 3 -10.71 0.84 -0.85
C PRO A 3 -9.65 0.48 0.20
N MET A 4 -9.45 -0.81 0.46
CA MET A 4 -8.41 -1.29 1.38
C MET A 4 -7.00 -0.94 0.91
N ASP A 5 -6.73 -1.20 -0.36
CA ASP A 5 -5.45 -0.88 -0.98
C ASP A 5 -5.13 0.62 -0.87
N TYR A 6 -6.12 1.49 -1.14
CA TYR A 6 -5.98 2.93 -1.01
C TYR A 6 -5.67 3.34 0.44
N ASP A 7 -6.37 2.76 1.42
CA ASP A 7 -6.13 3.04 2.84
C ASP A 7 -4.74 2.58 3.30
N ILE A 8 -4.24 1.44 2.81
CA ILE A 8 -2.87 0.97 3.08
C ILE A 8 -1.86 2.01 2.57
N LEU A 9 -1.99 2.42 1.31
CA LEU A 9 -1.08 3.37 0.68
C LEU A 9 -1.13 4.73 1.39
N ARG A 10 -2.31 5.24 1.69
CA ARG A 10 -2.51 6.50 2.43
C ARG A 10 -1.94 6.43 3.85
N CYS A 11 -2.03 5.28 4.52
CA CYS A 11 -1.47 5.08 5.85
C CYS A 11 0.07 5.15 5.83
N LEU A 12 0.71 4.49 4.86
CA LEU A 12 2.16 4.58 4.66
C LEU A 12 2.61 6.00 4.28
N HIS A 13 1.81 6.69 3.46
CA HIS A 13 2.10 8.08 3.06
C HIS A 13 2.07 9.06 4.24
N ASN A 14 1.18 8.83 5.21
CA ASN A 14 1.04 9.66 6.41
C ASN A 14 0.91 11.17 6.10
N PRO A 15 -0.15 11.58 5.39
CA PRO A 15 -0.27 12.91 4.84
C PRO A 15 -0.20 14.00 5.91
N GLY A 16 0.70 14.97 5.70
CA GLY A 16 0.94 16.07 6.63
C GLY A 16 2.10 15.84 7.60
N ASP A 17 2.76 14.68 7.54
CA ASP A 17 3.94 14.34 8.30
C ASP A 17 4.88 13.46 7.45
N ARG A 18 5.93 12.90 8.04
CA ARG A 18 6.86 11.98 7.37
C ARG A 18 6.19 10.65 7.04
N GLU A 19 6.58 10.06 5.91
CA GLU A 19 6.17 8.71 5.54
C GLU A 19 6.54 7.68 6.60
N LEU A 20 5.72 6.65 6.70
CA LEU A 20 5.85 5.57 7.67
C LEU A 20 6.33 4.30 7.00
N VAL A 21 7.09 3.52 7.77
CA VAL A 21 7.43 2.14 7.45
C VAL A 21 6.68 1.26 8.43
N LEU A 22 5.76 0.42 7.94
CA LEU A 22 4.81 -0.30 8.78
C LEU A 22 4.79 -1.79 8.47
N THR A 23 4.47 -2.57 9.50
CA THR A 23 4.14 -4.00 9.36
C THR A 23 2.64 -4.18 9.08
N PRO A 24 2.20 -5.35 8.58
CA PRO A 24 0.76 -5.65 8.45
C PRO A 24 -0.01 -5.47 9.76
N ARG A 25 0.62 -5.81 10.89
CA ARG A 25 0.04 -5.62 12.23
C ARG A 25 -0.14 -4.14 12.58
N THR A 26 0.82 -3.30 12.24
CA THR A 26 0.71 -1.86 12.50
C THR A 26 -0.30 -1.21 11.56
N LEU A 27 -0.41 -1.69 10.31
CA LEU A 27 -1.45 -1.26 9.37
C LEU A 27 -2.85 -1.60 9.89
N GLU A 28 -3.08 -2.79 10.44
CA GLU A 28 -4.36 -3.17 11.06
C GLU A 28 -4.76 -2.20 12.20
N VAL A 29 -3.79 -1.78 13.03
CA VAL A 29 -4.05 -0.84 14.14
C VAL A 29 -4.41 0.57 13.65
N ASN A 30 -3.96 0.95 12.45
CA ASN A 30 -4.13 2.30 11.89
C ASN A 30 -5.16 2.38 10.75
N THR A 31 -5.81 1.26 10.42
CA THR A 31 -6.85 1.18 9.38
C THR A 31 -8.08 0.45 9.92
N ASN A 32 -9.15 0.38 9.13
CA ASN A 32 -10.35 -0.39 9.49
C ASN A 32 -10.32 -1.83 8.95
N TRP A 33 -9.15 -2.31 8.52
CA TRP A 33 -8.98 -3.58 7.81
C TRP A 33 -8.25 -4.60 8.70
N SER A 34 -8.64 -5.86 8.60
CA SER A 34 -7.98 -6.93 9.35
C SER A 34 -6.56 -7.18 8.82
N ARG A 35 -5.68 -7.66 9.69
CA ARG A 35 -4.32 -8.06 9.29
C ARG A 35 -4.33 -9.08 8.14
N SER A 36 -5.26 -10.04 8.16
CA SER A 36 -5.36 -11.05 7.11
C SER A 36 -5.69 -10.42 5.75
N GLY A 37 -6.65 -9.49 5.70
CA GLY A 37 -6.99 -8.78 4.46
C GLY A 37 -5.81 -7.95 3.96
N ILE A 38 -5.11 -7.26 4.87
CA ILE A 38 -3.91 -6.50 4.52
C ILE A 38 -2.82 -7.43 3.95
N GLU A 39 -2.59 -8.59 4.56
CA GLU A 39 -1.61 -9.59 4.09
C GLU A 39 -1.98 -10.16 2.72
N ASP A 40 -3.27 -10.32 2.42
CA ASP A 40 -3.74 -10.77 1.10
C ASP A 40 -3.51 -9.71 0.00
N HIS A 41 -3.53 -8.43 0.36
CA HIS A 41 -3.44 -7.31 -0.58
C HIS A 41 -2.01 -6.79 -0.81
N LEU A 42 -1.12 -6.89 0.19
CA LEU A 42 0.27 -6.43 0.08
C LEU A 42 1.06 -7.04 -1.09
N PRO A 43 0.91 -8.34 -1.44
CA PRO A 43 1.52 -8.91 -2.63
C PRO A 43 1.08 -8.21 -3.92
N THR A 44 -0.23 -7.99 -4.12
CA THR A 44 -0.77 -7.30 -5.29
C THR A 44 -0.27 -5.85 -5.38
N LEU A 45 -0.23 -5.13 -4.26
CA LEU A 45 0.35 -3.78 -4.21
C LEU A 45 1.84 -3.76 -4.60
N ARG A 46 2.60 -4.79 -4.20
CA ARG A 46 4.00 -4.97 -4.59
C ARG A 46 4.16 -5.31 -6.07
N GLU A 47 3.32 -6.20 -6.61
CA GLU A 47 3.32 -6.57 -8.03
C GLU A 47 3.06 -5.36 -8.92
N HIS A 48 2.16 -4.47 -8.50
CA HIS A 48 1.91 -3.18 -9.15
C HIS A 48 2.98 -2.13 -8.89
N GLY A 49 3.98 -2.45 -8.07
CA GLY A 49 5.11 -1.58 -7.72
C GLY A 49 4.71 -0.37 -6.90
N LEU A 50 3.62 -0.42 -6.12
CA LEU A 50 3.13 0.69 -5.30
C LEU A 50 3.75 0.69 -3.89
N VAL A 51 4.07 -0.50 -3.39
CA VAL A 51 4.81 -0.68 -2.13
C VAL A 51 5.98 -1.64 -2.35
N GLU A 52 6.93 -1.61 -1.44
CA GLU A 52 8.07 -2.54 -1.41
C GLU A 52 8.43 -2.89 0.03
N TYR A 53 9.24 -3.93 0.21
CA TYR A 53 9.84 -4.18 1.51
C TYR A 53 10.89 -3.12 1.80
N TYR A 54 10.76 -2.49 2.96
CA TYR A 54 11.87 -1.79 3.60
C TYR A 54 12.81 -2.79 4.29
N ASP A 55 12.23 -3.81 4.95
CA ASP A 55 12.94 -4.91 5.59
C ASP A 55 12.03 -6.15 5.54
N GLU A 56 12.38 -7.10 4.67
CA GLU A 56 11.58 -8.30 4.41
C GLU A 56 11.55 -9.25 5.61
N GLU A 57 12.66 -9.39 6.36
CA GLU A 57 12.73 -10.26 7.54
C GLU A 57 11.80 -9.76 8.66
N LYS A 58 11.56 -8.46 8.72
CA LYS A 58 10.65 -7.82 9.68
C LYS A 58 9.25 -7.55 9.13
N SER A 59 8.97 -7.94 7.88
CA SER A 59 7.73 -7.62 7.17
C SER A 59 7.39 -6.13 7.22
N LEU A 60 8.39 -5.27 7.07
CA LEU A 60 8.24 -3.82 7.04
C LEU A 60 8.08 -3.35 5.59
N TYR A 61 7.03 -2.57 5.33
CA TYR A 61 6.69 -2.06 4.01
C TYR A 61 6.78 -0.53 3.96
N GLN A 62 7.11 0.00 2.79
CA GLN A 62 7.13 1.43 2.49
C GLN A 62 6.54 1.70 1.09
N LEU A 63 6.22 2.96 0.81
CA LEU A 63 5.86 3.40 -0.53
C LEU A 63 7.08 3.44 -1.45
N THR A 64 6.87 3.02 -2.69
CA THR A 64 7.79 3.29 -3.80
C THR A 64 7.52 4.70 -4.35
N ASP A 65 8.39 5.19 -5.23
CA ASP A 65 8.13 6.44 -5.97
C ASP A 65 6.86 6.36 -6.83
N ARG A 66 6.58 5.18 -7.41
CA ARG A 66 5.35 4.94 -8.16
C ARG A 66 4.12 4.97 -7.26
N GLY A 67 4.21 4.43 -6.05
CA GLY A 67 3.14 4.49 -5.05
C GLY A 67 2.77 5.92 -4.65
N ARG A 68 3.79 6.78 -4.47
CA ARG A 68 3.61 8.21 -4.20
C ARG A 68 2.89 8.91 -5.35
N ALA A 69 3.41 8.77 -6.56
CA ALA A 69 2.80 9.38 -7.75
C ALA A 69 1.37 8.89 -7.99
N TRP A 70 1.09 7.61 -7.73
CA TRP A 70 -0.27 7.07 -7.83
C TRP A 70 -1.24 7.71 -6.83
N LEU A 71 -0.82 7.89 -5.57
CA LEU A 71 -1.63 8.52 -4.52
C LEU A 71 -1.91 10.01 -4.79
N GLU A 72 -0.97 10.72 -5.39
CA GLU A 72 -1.11 12.13 -5.74
C GLU A 72 -2.01 12.35 -6.96
N GLY A 73 -2.42 11.28 -7.64
CA GLY A 73 -3.24 11.34 -8.85
C GLY A 73 -2.43 11.62 -10.12
N ASP A 74 -1.10 11.53 -10.05
CA ASP A 74 -0.19 11.77 -11.17
C ASP A 74 -0.07 10.56 -12.13
N LEU A 75 -0.73 9.45 -11.82
CA LEU A 75 -0.82 8.27 -12.70
C LEU A 75 -2.28 7.98 -13.09
N PRO A 76 -2.55 7.71 -14.39
CA PRO A 76 -3.88 7.29 -14.84
C PRO A 76 -4.28 5.97 -14.16
N THR A 77 -5.45 5.97 -13.53
CA THR A 77 -6.02 4.84 -12.76
C THR A 77 -6.15 3.56 -13.60
N ASP A 78 -6.29 3.76 -14.91
CA ASP A 78 -6.38 2.77 -16.00
C ASP A 78 -5.10 1.96 -16.24
N ALA A 79 -3.97 2.27 -15.58
CA ALA A 79 -2.73 1.50 -15.68
C ALA A 79 -2.67 0.25 -14.77
N LEU A 80 -3.71 0.00 -13.95
CA LEU A 80 -3.68 -1.00 -12.86
C LEU A 80 -4.97 -1.83 -12.74
N GLU A 81 -5.87 -1.76 -13.71
CA GLU A 81 -6.98 -2.70 -13.81
C GLU A 81 -6.45 -4.00 -14.40
N ASP A 82 -6.11 -4.96 -13.54
CA ASP A 82 -5.91 -6.35 -13.97
C ASP A 82 -7.31 -6.94 -14.22
N ASP A 83 -7.58 -7.27 -15.48
CA ASP A 83 -8.77 -7.95 -15.97
C ASP A 83 -8.98 -9.25 -15.18
N ARG A 84 -9.83 -9.20 -14.15
CA ARG A 84 -10.36 -10.40 -13.51
C ARG A 84 -11.79 -10.61 -13.97
N ASP A 85 -11.91 -11.33 -15.10
CA ASP A 85 -13.11 -12.06 -15.53
C ASP A 85 -13.47 -13.17 -14.51
#